data_AF-A0A7R9PZP1-F1
#
_entry.id   AF-A0A7R9PZP1-F1
#
_cell.length_a   1.000
_cell.length_b   1.000
_cell.length_c   1.000
_cell.angle_alpha   90.00
_cell.angle_beta   90.00
_cell.angle_gamma   90.00
#
_symmetry.space_group_name_H-M   'P 1'
#
loop_
_entity.id
_entity.type
_entity.pdbx_description
1 polymer ?
#
loop_
_entity_poly.entity_id
_entity_poly.type
_entity_poly.pdbx_seq_one_letter_code
_entity_poly.pdbx_strand_id
1 'polypeptide(L)'
;MYNYYDYIYDFTKAMDSRNERYFAFTFMARLTHDNINSADHGIRFGKIRETLSGKLEERMPFMHIYVPNKMRNNFLDMNQNRLTTPFDIHATLRHIITGKHDTTLKYGKSLLQEIPEERSCQSIPVLEHWCSCQSSQAVQDLHQIKPISLFIVDHINQILAKDFSDKCVELTLDRTISAFEQHLSEKHFLVTIAVKPSNALFEATVNMNTETKNMVIVGDVSRINKYGNQSPVLASEARARNLPNGYHGSLLRSDELNHYLPEGRVSIYIVTWNMNSNNGPPDLNPIALPESVVFVADVLVFGIQEAPQGNAIKEWEIDLQKTIGPSHLLYHSTTHGALHLCIFVKRFQKSKFLIWYLSIPEDETYNSRSPCAIPMLKTKGAIGVSFRIFGTSFLFINSHFPAHESQCERRVEEYEKIITSINLPKDYSLLKSRYITSDVSGRFDCVFWFGDLNFRLDSKREDVCHYLSSVECDEMYDNLLEFDQLTQSMAKSTLFRGFAEASQVMFAPTYKFELNSDQYETVLKRVPSFTDRILYRTKRLGHIINYQYKSVPTFQTSDHKPVFALFEAQIRHGRDDIPLNLGLFNREVYIEGLRRRAVEAGRKMCENHDCVVA
;
A
#
# COMPACT_ATOMS: atom_id res chain seq x y z
N MET A 1 7.52 -6.57 42.77
CA MET A 1 8.98 -6.75 42.77
C MET A 1 9.44 -6.13 41.46
N TYR A 2 10.07 -4.95 41.51
CA TYR A 2 10.46 -4.22 40.30
C TYR A 2 11.55 -5.03 39.58
N ASN A 3 11.29 -5.53 38.36
CA ASN A 3 12.28 -6.29 37.59
C ASN A 3 13.35 -5.32 37.06
N TYR A 4 14.58 -5.80 36.91
CA TYR A 4 15.67 -5.13 36.20
C TYR A 4 15.23 -4.56 34.84
N TYR A 5 14.41 -5.30 34.10
CA TYR A 5 13.83 -4.84 32.84
C TYR A 5 12.83 -3.69 33.03
N ASP A 6 12.01 -3.71 34.09
CA ASP A 6 11.09 -2.62 34.41
C ASP A 6 11.87 -1.36 34.80
N TYR A 7 13.01 -1.51 35.47
CA TYR A 7 13.89 -0.38 35.82
C TYR A 7 14.60 0.20 34.59
N ILE A 8 15.17 -0.62 33.70
CA ILE A 8 15.76 -0.11 32.46
C ILE A 8 14.68 0.48 31.56
N TYR A 9 13.54 -0.19 31.41
CA TYR A 9 12.39 0.31 30.65
C TYR A 9 11.89 1.64 31.23
N ASP A 10 11.66 1.74 32.53
CA ASP A 10 11.24 2.99 33.20
C ASP A 10 12.34 4.06 33.14
N PHE A 11 13.63 3.69 33.20
CA PHE A 11 14.74 4.61 33.01
C PHE A 11 14.79 5.16 31.57
N THR A 12 14.66 4.32 30.55
CA THR A 12 14.55 4.75 29.15
C THR A 12 13.24 5.50 28.85
N LYS A 13 12.12 5.12 29.49
CA LYS A 13 10.81 5.76 29.34
C LYS A 13 10.75 7.11 30.08
N ALA A 14 11.44 7.22 31.20
CA ALA A 14 11.70 8.49 31.88
C ALA A 14 12.54 9.42 30.99
N MET A 15 13.53 8.90 30.26
CA MET A 15 14.27 9.68 29.25
C MET A 15 13.40 10.14 28.07
N ASP A 16 12.33 9.41 27.73
CA ASP A 16 11.41 9.77 26.63
C ASP A 16 10.31 10.78 27.03
N SER A 17 9.99 10.89 28.32
CA SER A 17 8.96 11.81 28.83
C SER A 17 9.46 13.26 28.92
N ARG A 18 8.67 14.22 28.43
CA ARG A 18 9.10 15.60 28.13
C ARG A 18 9.53 16.47 29.34
N ASN A 19 9.33 16.03 30.59
CA ASN A 19 9.53 16.89 31.77
C ASN A 19 10.85 16.63 32.55
N GLU A 20 11.51 15.48 32.37
CA GLU A 20 12.82 15.19 33.01
C GLU A 20 14.03 15.43 32.08
N ARG A 21 13.77 15.86 30.83
CA ARG A 21 14.81 16.17 29.83
C ARG A 21 15.82 17.21 30.34
N TYR A 22 15.39 18.20 31.11
CA TYR A 22 16.28 19.28 31.52
C TYR A 22 17.17 18.94 32.71
N PHE A 23 16.88 17.92 33.52
CA PHE A 23 17.73 17.64 34.69
C PHE A 23 18.81 16.61 34.38
N ALA A 24 18.44 15.46 33.78
CA ALA A 24 19.41 14.43 33.41
C ALA A 24 20.34 14.89 32.28
N PHE A 25 19.80 15.53 31.24
CA PHE A 25 20.58 16.00 30.09
C PHE A 25 21.47 17.20 30.45
N THR A 26 20.97 18.16 31.26
CA THR A 26 21.77 19.35 31.64
C THR A 26 22.79 19.04 32.74
N PHE A 27 22.54 18.07 33.61
CA PHE A 27 23.54 17.62 34.59
C PHE A 27 24.67 16.83 33.91
N MET A 28 24.34 15.93 32.98
CA MET A 28 25.31 15.15 32.22
C MET A 28 26.11 16.00 31.21
N ALA A 29 25.47 16.95 30.53
CA ALA A 29 26.14 17.86 29.60
C ALA A 29 27.06 18.90 30.28
N ARG A 30 26.84 19.22 31.57
CA ARG A 30 27.72 20.13 32.32
C ARG A 30 28.96 19.46 32.91
N LEU A 31 28.98 18.13 33.06
CA LEU A 31 30.11 17.42 33.66
C LEU A 31 31.15 16.91 32.65
N THR A 32 30.77 16.68 31.39
CA THR A 32 31.68 16.18 30.37
C THR A 32 31.27 16.68 29.01
N HIS A 33 32.16 17.40 28.33
CA HIS A 33 31.95 17.80 26.94
C HIS A 33 31.99 16.62 25.95
N ASP A 34 32.14 15.36 26.38
CA ASP A 34 32.16 14.19 25.47
C ASP A 34 31.60 12.89 26.10
N ASN A 35 30.56 12.34 25.45
CA ASN A 35 30.18 10.93 25.23
C ASN A 35 29.93 9.95 26.41
N ILE A 36 28.65 9.75 26.76
CA ILE A 36 28.12 8.49 27.33
C ILE A 36 27.29 7.79 26.27
N ASN A 37 27.73 6.61 25.82
CA ASN A 37 26.99 5.74 24.90
C ASN A 37 26.57 4.48 25.67
N SER A 38 25.29 4.14 25.62
CA SER A 38 24.73 2.92 26.21
C SER A 38 24.02 2.10 25.14
N ALA A 39 24.33 0.80 25.09
CA ALA A 39 23.56 -0.19 24.36
C ALA A 39 22.81 -1.06 25.38
N ASP A 40 21.54 -1.34 25.13
CA ASP A 40 20.70 -2.20 25.97
C ASP A 40 21.02 -3.70 25.75
N HIS A 41 21.76 -4.03 24.70
CA HIS A 41 22.27 -5.37 24.41
C HIS A 41 23.48 -5.34 23.46
N GLY A 42 24.31 -6.39 23.49
CA GLY A 42 25.34 -6.67 22.48
C GLY A 42 24.79 -7.26 21.18
N ILE A 43 25.67 -7.73 20.30
CA ILE A 43 25.29 -8.36 19.03
C ILE A 43 24.42 -9.62 19.26
N ARG A 44 23.14 -9.56 18.85
CA ARG A 44 22.15 -10.65 19.05
C ARG A 44 22.21 -11.80 18.04
N PHE A 45 22.99 -11.67 16.97
CA PHE A 45 23.06 -12.67 15.90
C PHE A 45 24.43 -12.69 15.19
N GLY A 46 24.81 -13.83 14.64
CA GLY A 46 26.05 -14.02 13.88
C GLY A 46 27.19 -14.60 14.73
N LYS A 47 28.35 -14.83 14.09
CA LYS A 47 29.47 -15.58 14.67
C LYS A 47 30.01 -15.01 15.99
N ILE A 48 29.88 -13.71 16.21
CA ILE A 48 30.33 -13.06 17.44
C ILE A 48 29.47 -13.51 18.63
N ARG A 49 28.15 -13.65 18.47
CA ARG A 49 27.22 -14.11 19.53
C ARG A 49 27.45 -15.56 19.97
N GLU A 50 28.12 -16.37 19.15
CA GLU A 50 28.48 -17.75 19.48
C GLU A 50 29.67 -17.84 20.44
N THR A 51 30.51 -16.80 20.48
CA THR A 51 31.64 -16.71 21.42
C THR A 51 31.17 -16.42 22.84
N LEU A 52 31.93 -16.85 23.85
CA LEU A 52 31.65 -16.53 25.26
C LEU A 52 31.48 -15.02 25.47
N SER A 53 32.36 -14.21 24.87
CA SER A 53 32.28 -12.75 24.92
C SER A 53 30.97 -12.22 24.34
N GLY A 54 30.52 -12.72 23.19
CA GLY A 54 29.24 -12.30 22.60
C GLY A 54 28.01 -12.76 23.38
N LYS A 55 28.07 -13.94 24.03
CA LYS A 55 26.99 -14.37 24.95
C LYS A 55 26.89 -13.45 26.18
N LEU A 56 28.04 -13.03 26.70
CA LEU A 56 28.11 -12.07 27.80
C LEU A 56 27.63 -10.68 27.35
N GLU A 57 28.06 -10.21 26.17
CA GLU A 57 27.67 -8.91 25.62
C GLU A 57 26.16 -8.80 25.36
N GLU A 58 25.49 -9.86 24.92
CA GLU A 58 24.02 -9.86 24.81
C GLU A 58 23.34 -9.64 26.18
N ARG A 59 23.88 -10.25 27.24
CA ARG A 59 23.32 -10.22 28.60
C ARG A 59 23.75 -8.98 29.39
N MET A 60 24.78 -8.28 28.92
CA MET A 60 25.36 -7.12 29.59
C MET A 60 25.16 -5.88 28.73
N PRO A 61 24.36 -4.89 29.18
CA PRO A 61 24.30 -3.62 28.47
C PRO A 61 25.69 -3.00 28.43
N PHE A 62 26.15 -2.64 27.23
CA PHE A 62 27.45 -1.98 27.05
C PHE A 62 27.30 -0.51 27.40
N MET A 63 28.07 -0.02 28.37
CA MET A 63 28.05 1.38 28.79
C MET A 63 29.46 1.93 28.86
N HIS A 64 29.71 2.99 28.10
CA HIS A 64 30.96 3.75 28.16
C HIS A 64 30.76 5.04 28.96
N ILE A 65 31.55 5.25 30.02
CA ILE A 65 31.54 6.47 30.82
C ILE A 65 32.92 7.13 30.76
N TYR A 66 32.97 8.40 30.34
CA TYR A 66 34.17 9.22 30.46
C TYR A 66 34.20 9.90 31.84
N VAL A 67 35.19 9.57 32.67
CA VAL A 67 35.35 10.18 34.00
C VAL A 67 36.41 11.30 33.96
N PRO A 68 36.05 12.55 34.29
CA PRO A 68 36.99 13.66 34.40
C PRO A 68 38.17 13.36 35.33
N ASN A 69 39.37 13.83 34.96
CA ASN A 69 40.61 13.54 35.69
C ASN A 69 40.55 13.84 37.19
N LYS A 70 39.77 14.85 37.61
CA LYS A 70 39.61 15.23 39.03
C LYS A 70 38.76 14.25 39.85
N MET A 71 37.98 13.39 39.20
CA MET A 71 37.10 12.40 39.84
C MET A 71 37.61 10.96 39.68
N ARG A 72 38.73 10.77 38.98
CA ARG A 72 39.41 9.47 38.94
C ARG A 72 40.02 9.22 40.32
N ASN A 73 39.42 8.29 41.06
CA ASN A 73 39.89 7.87 42.37
C ASN A 73 40.29 6.39 42.30
N ASN A 74 41.05 5.92 43.31
CA ASN A 74 41.52 4.54 43.36
C ASN A 74 40.36 3.51 43.44
N PHE A 75 39.15 3.94 43.81
CA PHE A 75 37.98 3.06 43.89
C PHE A 75 37.51 2.59 42.51
N LEU A 76 37.61 3.44 41.47
CA LEU A 76 37.27 3.02 40.10
C LEU A 76 38.19 1.90 39.61
N ASP A 77 39.49 1.98 39.92
CA ASP A 77 40.45 0.94 39.57
C ASP A 77 40.24 -0.34 40.38
N MET A 78 39.96 -0.21 41.68
CA MET A 78 39.67 -1.34 42.56
C MET A 78 38.39 -2.11 42.16
N ASN A 79 37.43 -1.42 41.52
CA ASN A 79 36.15 -1.99 41.14
C ASN A 79 36.14 -2.69 39.76
N GLN A 80 37.24 -2.67 38.99
CA GLN A 80 37.28 -3.17 37.61
C GLN A 80 36.83 -4.63 37.41
N ASN A 81 36.97 -5.48 38.43
CA ASN A 81 36.58 -6.90 38.40
C ASN A 81 35.46 -7.23 39.42
N ARG A 82 34.66 -6.24 39.81
CA ARG A 82 33.54 -6.42 40.75
C ARG A 82 32.22 -6.49 40.02
N LEU A 83 31.29 -7.30 40.55
CA LEU A 83 29.93 -7.36 40.05
C LEU A 83 29.23 -6.01 40.32
N THR A 84 28.93 -5.30 39.24
CA THR A 84 28.24 -4.01 39.26
C THR A 84 26.96 -4.07 38.44
N THR A 85 26.03 -3.18 38.77
CA THR A 85 24.71 -3.07 38.17
C THR A 85 24.39 -1.61 37.87
N PRO A 86 23.37 -1.33 37.03
CA PRO A 86 22.85 0.02 36.83
C PRO A 86 22.41 0.73 38.13
N PHE A 87 22.05 0.01 39.18
CA PHE A 87 21.77 0.61 40.49
C PHE A 87 23.01 1.26 41.11
N ASP A 88 24.20 0.71 40.85
CA ASP A 88 25.47 1.26 41.30
C ASP A 88 25.81 2.54 40.51
N ILE A 89 25.45 2.59 39.23
CA ILE A 89 25.57 3.81 38.40
C ILE A 89 24.64 4.90 38.91
N HIS A 90 23.38 4.56 39.21
CA HIS A 90 22.43 5.48 39.82
C HIS A 90 22.94 6.02 41.16
N ALA A 91 23.46 5.16 42.03
CA ALA A 91 24.08 5.55 43.29
C ALA A 91 25.30 6.48 43.08
N THR A 92 26.11 6.21 42.06
CA THR A 92 27.26 7.03 41.67
C THR A 92 26.84 8.42 41.20
N LEU A 93 25.82 8.52 40.35
CA LEU A 93 25.30 9.79 39.87
C LEU A 93 24.72 10.62 41.03
N ARG A 94 23.96 10.00 41.94
CA ARG A 94 23.45 10.68 43.14
C ARG A 94 24.58 11.15 44.06
N HIS A 95 25.63 10.35 44.20
CA HIS A 95 26.82 10.75 44.95
C HIS A 95 27.51 11.96 44.33
N ILE A 96 27.68 12.00 43.00
CA ILE A 96 28.26 13.15 42.30
C ILE A 96 27.38 14.40 42.45
N ILE A 97 26.05 14.27 42.33
CA ILE A 97 25.10 15.40 42.47
C ILE A 97 25.14 15.98 43.89
N THR A 98 25.11 15.12 44.91
CA THR A 98 24.92 15.53 46.30
C THR A 98 26.24 15.74 47.05
N GLY A 99 27.37 15.31 46.47
CA GLY A 99 28.68 15.29 47.11
C GLY A 99 28.78 14.34 48.31
N LYS A 100 27.77 13.47 48.53
CA LYS A 100 27.72 12.54 49.66
C LYS A 100 27.25 11.16 49.20
N HIS A 101 27.77 10.13 49.84
CA HIS A 101 27.32 8.76 49.61
C HIS A 101 25.91 8.55 50.19
N ASP A 102 24.99 8.06 49.37
CA ASP A 102 23.64 7.72 49.80
C ASP A 102 23.58 6.27 50.32
N THR A 103 23.44 6.13 51.64
CA THR A 103 23.33 4.83 52.32
C THR A 103 21.91 4.25 52.31
N THR A 104 20.93 4.98 51.80
CA THR A 104 19.52 4.54 51.77
C THR A 104 19.20 3.60 50.60
N LEU A 105 20.09 3.51 49.61
CA LEU A 105 19.93 2.64 48.45
C LEU A 105 20.19 1.18 48.83
N LYS A 106 19.14 0.36 48.74
CA LYS A 106 19.18 -1.06 49.14
C LYS A 106 20.10 -1.91 48.26
N TYR A 107 20.18 -1.64 46.96
CA TYR A 107 20.87 -2.48 45.97
C TYR A 107 21.96 -1.78 45.18
N GLY A 108 22.08 -0.46 45.29
CA GLY A 108 23.06 0.34 44.55
C GLY A 108 24.10 0.94 45.49
N LYS A 109 25.39 0.70 45.19
CA LYS A 109 26.52 1.33 45.85
C LYS A 109 27.28 2.19 44.86
N SER A 110 27.70 3.38 45.28
CA SER A 110 28.46 4.28 44.41
C SER A 110 29.80 3.65 44.01
N LEU A 111 30.14 3.69 42.72
CA LEU A 111 31.43 3.26 42.18
C LEU A 111 32.62 4.10 42.67
N LEU A 112 32.36 5.28 43.23
CA LEU A 112 33.36 6.08 43.95
C LEU A 112 33.66 5.55 45.37
N GLN A 113 33.15 4.36 45.71
CA GLN A 113 33.44 3.59 46.93
C GLN A 113 33.75 2.14 46.56
N GLU A 114 34.24 1.38 47.54
CA GLU A 114 34.52 -0.04 47.38
C GLU A 114 33.23 -0.85 47.16
N ILE A 115 33.19 -1.59 46.06
CA ILE A 115 32.19 -2.63 45.84
C ILE A 115 32.73 -3.93 46.46
N PRO A 116 31.97 -4.58 47.37
CA PRO A 116 32.44 -5.79 48.07
C PRO A 116 32.89 -6.89 47.10
N GLU A 117 33.97 -7.58 47.47
CA GLU A 117 34.52 -8.69 46.70
C GLU A 117 33.53 -9.85 46.58
N GLU A 118 32.79 -10.14 47.66
CA GLU A 118 31.92 -11.31 47.78
C GLU A 118 30.53 -11.10 47.16
N ARG A 119 30.31 -9.96 46.49
CA ARG A 119 29.00 -9.64 45.89
C ARG A 119 28.67 -10.62 44.76
N SER A 120 27.63 -11.42 44.95
CA SER A 120 27.15 -12.43 44.00
C SER A 120 25.78 -12.06 43.40
N CYS A 121 25.37 -12.71 42.32
CA CYS A 121 24.03 -12.53 41.73
C CYS A 121 22.89 -12.83 42.71
N GLN A 122 23.11 -13.63 43.76
CA GLN A 122 22.13 -13.90 44.81
C GLN A 122 21.99 -12.75 45.81
N SER A 123 23.02 -11.93 45.96
CA SER A 123 23.05 -10.78 46.87
C SER A 123 22.38 -9.52 46.29
N ILE A 124 21.96 -9.57 45.03
CA ILE A 124 21.39 -8.45 44.26
C ILE A 124 20.19 -8.91 43.42
N PRO A 125 19.32 -8.01 42.93
CA PRO A 125 18.12 -8.39 42.17
C PRO A 125 18.45 -8.74 40.71
N VAL A 126 19.39 -9.66 40.49
CA VAL A 126 19.72 -10.23 39.18
C VAL A 126 19.13 -11.63 39.13
N LEU A 127 18.21 -11.88 38.19
CA LEU A 127 17.64 -13.21 38.02
C LEU A 127 18.75 -14.19 37.57
N GLU A 128 18.64 -15.43 38.04
CA GLU A 128 19.68 -16.46 37.84
C GLU A 128 20.03 -16.68 36.37
N HIS A 129 19.05 -16.62 35.46
CA HIS A 129 19.28 -16.75 34.03
C HIS A 129 20.08 -15.59 33.39
N TRP A 130 20.14 -14.41 34.03
CA TRP A 130 20.92 -13.25 33.59
C TRP A 130 22.28 -13.14 34.29
N CYS A 131 22.60 -14.04 35.20
CA CYS A 131 23.84 -13.97 35.96
C CYS A 131 25.07 -14.20 35.07
N SER A 132 25.94 -13.20 34.96
CA SER A 132 27.20 -13.26 34.19
C SER A 132 28.36 -13.93 34.93
N CYS A 133 28.22 -14.17 36.24
CA CYS A 133 29.25 -14.82 37.08
C CYS A 133 29.29 -16.35 36.95
N GLN A 134 28.51 -16.95 36.05
CA GLN A 134 28.34 -18.40 35.95
C GLN A 134 29.50 -19.08 35.22
N SER A 135 30.00 -20.19 35.78
CA SER A 135 30.83 -21.14 35.06
C SER A 135 29.93 -22.18 34.37
N SER A 136 30.14 -22.37 33.07
CA SER A 136 29.37 -23.31 32.26
C SER A 136 30.27 -24.39 31.70
N GLN A 137 29.86 -25.65 31.80
CA GLN A 137 30.57 -26.78 31.21
C GLN A 137 29.80 -27.27 29.97
N ALA A 138 30.49 -27.37 28.83
CA ALA A 138 29.89 -27.91 27.62
C ALA A 138 29.54 -29.39 27.80
N VAL A 139 28.30 -29.76 27.50
CA VAL A 139 27.87 -31.16 27.49
C VAL A 139 28.42 -31.82 26.23
N GLN A 140 29.28 -32.82 26.39
CA GLN A 140 29.96 -33.49 25.26
C GLN A 140 29.00 -34.39 24.47
N ASP A 141 28.11 -35.10 25.17
CA ASP A 141 27.15 -36.00 24.54
C ASP A 141 25.75 -35.37 24.51
N LEU A 142 25.43 -34.74 23.37
CA LEU A 142 24.14 -34.08 23.15
C LEU A 142 22.96 -35.07 23.07
N HIS A 143 23.19 -36.38 22.92
CA HIS A 143 22.10 -37.37 22.95
C HIS A 143 21.39 -37.39 24.31
N GLN A 144 22.13 -37.15 25.38
CA GLN A 144 21.59 -37.10 26.75
C GLN A 144 20.66 -35.89 26.97
N ILE A 145 20.82 -34.83 26.16
CA ILE A 145 20.06 -33.58 26.23
C ILE A 145 18.84 -33.58 25.29
N LYS A 146 18.64 -34.64 24.52
CA LYS A 146 17.49 -34.77 23.61
C LYS A 146 16.13 -34.62 24.33
N PRO A 147 15.89 -35.19 25.53
CA PRO A 147 14.63 -34.99 26.25
C PRO A 147 14.36 -33.51 26.58
N ILE A 148 15.39 -32.80 27.01
CA ILE A 148 15.32 -31.35 27.31
C ILE A 148 15.04 -30.57 26.02
N SER A 149 15.68 -30.95 24.92
CA SER A 149 15.49 -30.30 23.61
C SER A 149 14.05 -30.46 23.09
N LEU A 150 13.45 -31.64 23.28
CA LEU A 150 12.04 -31.90 22.94
C LEU A 150 11.10 -31.10 23.84
N PHE A 151 11.36 -31.08 25.15
CA PHE A 151 10.58 -30.29 26.11
C PHE A 151 10.53 -28.80 25.74
N ILE A 152 11.64 -28.23 25.27
CA ILE A 152 11.68 -26.83 24.79
C ILE A 152 10.76 -26.65 23.57
N VAL A 153 10.79 -27.58 22.60
CA VAL A 153 9.94 -27.51 21.41
C VAL A 153 8.46 -27.61 21.78
N ASP A 154 8.11 -28.54 22.66
CA ASP A 154 6.73 -28.73 23.15
C ASP A 154 6.22 -27.48 23.85
N HIS A 155 7.05 -26.85 24.68
CA HIS A 155 6.71 -25.59 25.35
C HIS A 155 6.47 -24.46 24.34
N ILE A 156 7.31 -24.33 23.30
CA ILE A 156 7.11 -23.33 22.24
C ILE A 156 5.79 -23.60 21.51
N ASN A 157 5.49 -24.85 21.16
CA ASN A 157 4.24 -25.21 20.49
C ASN A 157 3.02 -24.93 21.37
N GLN A 158 3.10 -25.13 22.69
CA GLN A 158 2.03 -24.77 23.62
C GLN A 158 1.76 -23.27 23.66
N ILE A 159 2.82 -22.44 23.66
CA ILE A 159 2.68 -20.98 23.57
C ILE A 159 2.00 -20.60 22.24
N LEU A 160 2.45 -21.17 21.12
CA LEU A 160 1.90 -20.88 19.79
C LEU A 160 0.44 -21.36 19.66
N ALA A 161 0.10 -22.51 20.24
CA ALA A 161 -1.26 -23.06 20.19
C ALA A 161 -2.26 -22.24 21.00
N LYS A 162 -1.82 -21.60 22.09
CA LYS A 162 -2.70 -20.81 22.96
C LYS A 162 -3.25 -19.56 22.25
N ASP A 163 -2.41 -18.87 21.48
CA ASP A 163 -2.74 -17.56 20.89
C ASP A 163 -2.81 -17.57 19.35
N PHE A 164 -2.28 -18.59 18.67
CA PHE A 164 -2.08 -18.62 17.21
C PHE A 164 -2.29 -19.99 16.55
N SER A 165 -3.09 -20.89 17.15
CA SER A 165 -3.36 -22.24 16.65
C SER A 165 -3.80 -22.29 15.17
N ASP A 166 -4.54 -21.30 14.69
CA ASP A 166 -5.03 -21.23 13.31
C ASP A 166 -4.00 -20.68 12.29
N LYS A 167 -2.86 -20.17 12.78
CA LYS A 167 -1.89 -19.39 11.99
C LYS A 167 -0.48 -19.98 11.99
N CYS A 168 -0.15 -20.81 12.97
CA CYS A 168 1.18 -21.36 13.15
C CYS A 168 1.20 -22.86 12.89
N VAL A 169 2.18 -23.31 12.10
CA VAL A 169 2.48 -24.74 11.93
C VAL A 169 3.23 -25.24 13.17
N GLU A 170 2.92 -26.46 13.60
CA GLU A 170 3.62 -27.13 14.70
C GLU A 170 5.11 -27.29 14.38
N LEU A 171 5.97 -26.86 15.31
CA LEU A 171 7.41 -26.94 15.18
C LEU A 171 7.91 -28.31 15.62
N THR A 172 8.89 -28.85 14.89
CA THR A 172 9.57 -30.10 15.27
C THR A 172 11.05 -29.86 15.49
N LEU A 173 11.64 -30.52 16.48
CA LEU A 173 13.08 -30.51 16.71
C LEU A 173 13.81 -31.03 15.47
N ASP A 174 14.69 -30.21 14.87
CA ASP A 174 15.59 -30.65 13.80
C ASP A 174 16.86 -31.24 14.40
N ARG A 175 17.54 -30.47 15.26
CA ARG A 175 18.75 -30.89 15.99
C ARG A 175 19.02 -30.00 17.19
N THR A 176 19.71 -30.56 18.18
CA THR A 176 20.33 -29.81 19.27
C THR A 176 21.68 -29.27 18.78
N ILE A 177 21.90 -27.96 18.87
CA ILE A 177 23.12 -27.30 18.41
C ILE A 177 24.19 -27.33 19.51
N SER A 178 23.80 -26.95 20.73
CA SER A 178 24.72 -26.92 21.85
C SER A 178 23.96 -27.04 23.16
N ALA A 179 24.64 -27.53 24.19
CA ALA A 179 24.12 -27.60 25.54
C ALA A 179 25.25 -27.33 26.54
N PHE A 180 24.95 -26.50 27.53
CA PHE A 180 25.88 -26.16 28.60
C PHE A 180 25.22 -26.44 29.95
N GLU A 181 25.87 -27.23 30.78
CA GLU A 181 25.50 -27.42 32.18
C GLU A 181 26.03 -26.24 32.98
N GLN A 182 25.15 -25.57 33.71
CA GLN A 182 25.49 -24.46 34.59
C GLN A 182 25.53 -24.99 36.03
N HIS A 183 26.69 -24.86 36.69
CA HIS A 183 26.90 -25.38 38.04
C HIS A 183 26.25 -24.45 39.07
N LEU A 184 25.06 -24.84 39.54
CA LEU A 184 24.28 -24.17 40.59
C LEU A 184 23.85 -25.22 41.64
N SER A 185 23.05 -24.80 42.65
CA SER A 185 22.46 -25.72 43.63
C SER A 185 21.51 -26.75 43.00
N GLU A 186 21.01 -26.48 41.78
CA GLU A 186 20.19 -27.37 40.95
C GLU A 186 20.77 -27.42 39.52
N LYS A 187 20.54 -28.52 38.78
CA LYS A 187 21.08 -28.71 37.43
C LYS A 187 20.33 -27.87 36.40
N HIS A 188 20.99 -26.82 35.92
CA HIS A 188 20.49 -25.96 34.86
C HIS A 188 21.19 -26.26 33.54
N PHE A 189 20.41 -26.33 32.46
CA PHE A 189 20.91 -26.54 31.11
C PHE A 189 20.54 -25.36 30.22
N LEU A 190 21.55 -24.69 29.67
CA LEU A 190 21.38 -23.74 28.58
C LEU A 190 21.47 -24.50 27.26
N VAL A 191 20.36 -24.62 26.55
CA VAL A 191 20.26 -25.46 25.34
C VAL A 191 19.89 -24.60 24.14
N THR A 192 20.65 -24.76 23.06
CA THR A 192 20.34 -24.18 21.75
C THR A 192 19.81 -25.26 20.82
N ILE A 193 18.64 -25.04 20.23
CA ILE A 193 17.99 -25.96 19.30
C ILE A 193 17.73 -25.31 17.95
N ALA A 194 17.75 -26.12 16.89
CA ALA A 194 17.21 -25.78 15.58
C ALA A 194 15.87 -26.51 15.39
N VAL A 195 14.90 -25.82 14.82
CA VAL A 195 13.56 -26.38 14.55
C VAL A 195 13.19 -26.33 13.07
N LYS A 196 12.26 -27.20 12.67
CA LYS A 196 11.61 -27.21 11.35
C LYS A 196 10.11 -26.90 11.49
N PRO A 197 9.46 -26.34 10.45
CA PRO A 197 9.99 -26.02 9.12
C PRO A 197 10.69 -24.65 9.03
N SER A 198 10.65 -23.83 10.07
CA SER A 198 11.12 -22.44 10.03
C SER A 198 12.65 -22.30 9.95
N ASN A 199 13.42 -23.33 10.31
CA ASN A 199 14.87 -23.21 10.53
C ASN A 199 15.22 -22.14 11.58
N ALA A 200 14.29 -21.85 12.51
CA ALA A 200 14.54 -20.96 13.62
C ALA A 200 15.52 -21.61 14.60
N LEU A 201 16.38 -20.77 15.17
CA LEU A 201 17.29 -21.15 16.24
C LEU A 201 16.75 -20.58 17.54
N PHE A 202 16.48 -21.45 18.51
CA PHE A 202 16.01 -21.08 19.84
C PHE A 202 17.04 -21.44 20.90
N GLU A 203 17.16 -20.59 21.91
CA GLU A 203 17.98 -20.80 23.11
C GLU A 203 17.08 -20.68 24.34
N ALA A 204 17.15 -21.65 25.23
CA ALA A 204 16.36 -21.67 26.46
C ALA A 204 17.18 -22.25 27.63
N THR A 205 16.88 -21.77 28.83
CA THR A 205 17.42 -22.32 30.07
C THR A 205 16.38 -23.24 30.69
N VAL A 206 16.75 -24.49 30.98
CA VAL A 206 15.87 -25.48 31.59
C VAL A 206 16.45 -25.93 32.93
N ASN A 207 15.67 -25.79 33.98
CA ASN A 207 15.95 -26.42 35.26
C ASN A 207 15.41 -27.85 35.23
N MET A 208 16.28 -28.81 35.57
CA MET A 208 15.92 -30.22 35.66
C MET A 208 16.15 -30.73 37.08
N ASN A 209 15.05 -31.08 37.76
CA ASN A 209 15.13 -31.73 39.06
C ASN A 209 15.57 -33.19 38.87
N THR A 210 16.69 -33.56 39.47
CA THR A 210 17.33 -34.88 39.29
C THR A 210 16.56 -36.04 39.90
N GLU A 211 15.71 -35.79 40.91
CA GLU A 211 14.96 -36.82 41.63
C GLU A 211 13.60 -37.10 40.96
N THR A 212 12.89 -36.04 40.57
CA THR A 212 11.55 -36.13 39.98
C THR A 212 11.57 -36.16 38.45
N LYS A 213 12.71 -35.83 37.82
CA LYS A 213 12.86 -35.60 36.37
C LYS A 213 11.93 -34.53 35.81
N ASN A 214 11.36 -33.68 36.68
CA ASN A 214 10.55 -32.55 36.26
C ASN A 214 11.44 -31.48 35.62
N MET A 215 10.98 -30.96 34.48
CA MET A 215 11.66 -29.93 33.71
C MET A 215 10.83 -28.65 33.72
N VAL A 216 11.47 -27.51 33.95
CA VAL A 216 10.84 -26.18 33.95
C VAL A 216 11.72 -25.21 33.17
N ILE A 217 11.11 -24.45 32.25
CA ILE A 217 11.82 -23.35 31.57
C ILE A 217 12.01 -22.21 32.56
N VAL A 218 13.26 -21.75 32.69
CA VAL A 218 13.63 -20.61 33.55
C VAL A 218 13.72 -19.36 32.68
N GLY A 219 12.74 -18.47 32.83
CA GLY A 219 12.64 -17.24 32.03
C GLY A 219 11.98 -17.47 30.67
N ASP A 220 12.40 -16.68 29.68
CA ASP A 220 11.85 -16.72 28.32
C ASP A 220 12.69 -17.58 27.37
N VAL A 221 12.07 -18.01 26.26
CA VAL A 221 12.75 -18.68 25.15
C VAL A 221 13.22 -17.65 24.13
N SER A 222 14.52 -17.55 23.92
CA SER A 222 15.14 -16.56 23.04
C SER A 222 15.29 -17.10 21.62
N ARG A 223 14.92 -16.30 20.62
CA ARG A 223 15.21 -16.58 19.21
C ARG A 223 16.50 -15.89 18.79
N ILE A 224 17.48 -16.66 18.32
CA ILE A 224 18.86 -16.18 18.12
C ILE A 224 19.27 -16.01 16.64
N ASN A 225 18.33 -16.16 15.69
CA ASN A 225 18.55 -15.89 14.27
C ASN A 225 17.49 -14.97 13.66
N LYS A 226 17.87 -14.27 12.57
CA LYS A 226 16.97 -13.34 11.85
C LYS A 226 15.73 -14.06 11.30
N TYR A 227 14.61 -13.37 11.33
CA TYR A 227 13.34 -13.77 10.72
C TYR A 227 13.13 -13.06 9.37
N GLY A 228 12.45 -13.70 8.43
CA GLY A 228 12.11 -13.09 7.12
C GLY A 228 11.83 -14.09 6.00
N ASN A 229 12.67 -15.12 5.86
CA ASN A 229 12.57 -16.13 4.77
C ASN A 229 11.94 -17.46 5.25
N GLN A 230 11.20 -17.42 6.35
CA GLN A 230 10.87 -18.61 7.15
C GLN A 230 9.36 -18.90 7.22
N SER A 231 8.58 -18.30 6.32
CA SER A 231 7.23 -18.75 5.97
C SER A 231 7.25 -19.46 4.60
N PRO A 232 7.98 -20.58 4.43
CA PRO A 232 7.88 -21.35 3.21
C PRO A 232 6.47 -21.94 3.14
N VAL A 233 5.77 -21.70 2.03
CA VAL A 233 4.54 -22.43 1.72
C VAL A 233 4.89 -23.93 1.74
N LEU A 234 4.17 -24.73 2.51
CA LEU A 234 4.49 -26.15 2.63
C LEU A 234 4.44 -26.81 1.26
N ALA A 235 5.38 -27.71 0.95
CA ALA A 235 5.37 -28.39 -0.34
C ALA A 235 4.10 -29.26 -0.54
N SER A 236 3.41 -29.64 0.54
CA SER A 236 2.07 -30.25 0.51
C SER A 236 0.99 -29.24 0.11
N GLU A 237 1.02 -28.01 0.64
CA GLU A 237 0.14 -26.91 0.23
C GLU A 237 0.42 -26.46 -1.21
N ALA A 238 1.69 -26.35 -1.60
CA ALA A 238 2.10 -26.05 -2.97
C ALA A 238 1.74 -27.19 -3.93
N ARG A 239 1.81 -28.45 -3.50
CA ARG A 239 1.35 -29.61 -4.30
C ARG A 239 -0.18 -29.71 -4.37
N ALA A 240 -0.90 -29.35 -3.32
CA ALA A 240 -2.35 -29.19 -3.36
C ALA A 240 -2.77 -28.07 -4.32
N ARG A 241 -1.94 -27.04 -4.49
CA ARG A 241 -2.12 -26.01 -5.53
C ARG A 241 -1.72 -26.47 -6.95
N ASN A 242 -0.84 -27.46 -7.07
CA ASN A 242 -0.32 -27.97 -8.35
C ASN A 242 -1.01 -29.25 -8.86
N LEU A 243 -1.87 -29.89 -8.05
CA LEU A 243 -2.70 -31.01 -8.47
C LEU A 243 -4.09 -30.49 -8.84
N PRO A 244 -4.58 -30.69 -10.08
CA PRO A 244 -5.97 -30.39 -10.46
C PRO A 244 -6.96 -31.41 -9.89
N ASN A 245 -6.70 -31.92 -8.69
CA ASN A 245 -7.60 -32.77 -7.94
C ASN A 245 -7.89 -32.07 -6.61
N GLY A 246 -8.90 -31.19 -6.63
CA GLY A 246 -9.57 -30.76 -5.41
C GLY A 246 -9.48 -29.29 -5.02
N TYR A 247 -9.34 -28.33 -5.96
CA TYR A 247 -10.07 -27.07 -5.75
C TYR A 247 -11.56 -27.40 -5.84
N HIS A 248 -12.15 -27.85 -4.74
CA HIS A 248 -13.60 -27.88 -4.57
C HIS A 248 -14.16 -26.44 -4.42
N GLY A 249 -13.48 -25.44 -4.98
CA GLY A 249 -13.65 -23.99 -4.86
C GLY A 249 -13.38 -23.33 -6.21
N SER A 250 -14.32 -22.55 -6.77
CA SER A 250 -14.05 -21.68 -7.93
C SER A 250 -13.29 -20.44 -7.43
N LEU A 251 -12.28 -20.00 -8.17
CA LEU A 251 -11.47 -18.81 -7.89
C LEU A 251 -12.35 -17.56 -7.69
N LEU A 252 -13.49 -17.52 -8.36
CA LEU A 252 -14.43 -16.39 -8.30
C LEU A 252 -15.58 -16.56 -7.29
N ARG A 253 -15.51 -17.53 -6.35
CA ARG A 253 -16.59 -17.77 -5.37
C ARG A 253 -16.81 -16.63 -4.37
N SER A 254 -17.92 -16.71 -3.66
CA SER A 254 -18.30 -15.77 -2.60
C SER A 254 -17.22 -15.60 -1.53
N ASP A 255 -16.55 -16.68 -1.15
CA ASP A 255 -15.60 -16.64 -0.03
C ASP A 255 -14.34 -15.86 -0.42
N GLU A 256 -13.84 -16.06 -1.63
CA GLU A 256 -12.75 -15.25 -2.18
C GLU A 256 -13.22 -13.81 -2.36
N LEU A 257 -14.40 -13.57 -2.95
CA LEU A 257 -14.93 -12.21 -3.07
C LEU A 257 -14.97 -11.49 -1.71
N ASN A 258 -15.53 -12.11 -0.68
CA ASN A 258 -15.64 -11.54 0.66
C ASN A 258 -14.27 -11.33 1.32
N HIS A 259 -13.29 -12.17 1.01
CA HIS A 259 -11.93 -12.01 1.51
C HIS A 259 -11.21 -10.81 0.87
N TYR A 260 -11.36 -10.63 -0.45
CA TYR A 260 -10.71 -9.56 -1.21
C TYR A 260 -11.43 -8.22 -1.13
N LEU A 261 -12.75 -8.26 -1.30
CA LEU A 261 -13.67 -7.14 -1.28
C LEU A 261 -14.74 -7.43 -0.21
N PRO A 262 -14.44 -7.20 1.10
CA PRO A 262 -15.40 -7.47 2.17
C PRO A 262 -16.70 -6.69 2.04
N GLU A 263 -16.62 -5.50 1.46
CA GLU A 263 -17.77 -4.63 1.18
C GLU A 263 -18.46 -5.02 -0.14
N GLY A 264 -17.88 -5.94 -0.91
CA GLY A 264 -18.39 -6.40 -2.20
C GLY A 264 -18.46 -5.29 -3.24
N ARG A 265 -17.58 -4.28 -3.15
CA ARG A 265 -17.60 -3.09 -4.00
C ARG A 265 -16.20 -2.76 -4.51
N VAL A 266 -16.13 -2.14 -5.68
CA VAL A 266 -14.90 -1.57 -6.26
C VAL A 266 -15.13 -0.13 -6.64
N SER A 267 -14.13 0.70 -6.39
CA SER A 267 -14.13 2.09 -6.81
C SER A 267 -13.61 2.23 -8.24
N ILE A 268 -14.27 3.08 -9.05
CA ILE A 268 -13.97 3.28 -10.47
C ILE A 268 -13.88 4.77 -10.74
N TYR A 269 -12.71 5.22 -11.18
CA TYR A 269 -12.46 6.61 -11.57
C TYR A 269 -12.40 6.70 -13.10
N ILE A 270 -13.24 7.53 -13.69
CA ILE A 270 -13.34 7.69 -15.14
C ILE A 270 -13.02 9.12 -15.50
N VAL A 271 -12.16 9.30 -16.51
CA VAL A 271 -11.80 10.58 -17.09
C VAL A 271 -12.16 10.59 -18.56
N THR A 272 -12.73 11.69 -19.03
CA THR A 272 -12.80 12.02 -20.46
C THR A 272 -12.08 13.34 -20.74
N TRP A 273 -11.28 13.38 -21.80
CA TRP A 273 -10.60 14.61 -22.20
C TRP A 273 -10.32 14.67 -23.70
N ASN A 274 -10.82 15.71 -24.36
CA ASN A 274 -10.39 16.08 -25.70
C ASN A 274 -9.07 16.88 -25.62
N MET A 275 -7.98 16.31 -26.13
CA MET A 275 -6.63 16.90 -26.03
C MET A 275 -6.27 17.83 -27.19
N ASN A 276 -7.15 18.00 -28.18
CA ASN A 276 -6.90 18.81 -29.38
C ASN A 276 -5.55 18.49 -30.06
N SER A 277 -5.21 17.20 -30.13
CA SER A 277 -3.96 16.65 -30.71
C SER A 277 -2.66 17.09 -30.02
N ASN A 278 -2.72 17.61 -28.79
CA ASN A 278 -1.54 17.97 -28.00
C ASN A 278 -0.96 16.75 -27.26
N ASN A 279 0.33 16.82 -26.90
CA ASN A 279 1.01 15.76 -26.12
C ASN A 279 0.60 15.73 -24.64
N GLY A 280 -0.24 16.67 -24.20
CA GLY A 280 -0.62 16.84 -22.81
C GLY A 280 0.37 17.69 -22.00
N PRO A 281 -0.04 18.11 -20.80
CA PRO A 281 0.77 18.88 -19.87
C PRO A 281 1.87 18.01 -19.25
N PRO A 282 2.96 18.63 -18.74
CA PRO A 282 4.05 17.91 -18.11
C PRO A 282 3.65 17.25 -16.78
N ASP A 283 2.69 17.82 -16.06
CA ASP A 283 2.15 17.27 -14.81
C ASP A 283 0.75 16.70 -15.01
N LEU A 284 0.59 15.42 -14.73
CA LEU A 284 -0.68 14.69 -14.84
C LEU A 284 -1.32 14.43 -13.48
N ASN A 285 -0.76 14.91 -12.36
CA ASN A 285 -1.36 14.74 -11.04
C ASN A 285 -2.80 15.29 -10.98
N PRO A 286 -3.12 16.50 -11.49
CA PRO A 286 -4.48 17.01 -11.37
C PRO A 286 -5.55 16.17 -12.10
N ILE A 287 -5.17 15.42 -13.15
CA ILE A 287 -6.10 14.54 -13.89
C ILE A 287 -6.12 13.11 -13.35
N ALA A 288 -4.99 12.58 -12.90
CA ALA A 288 -4.88 11.19 -12.44
C ALA A 288 -5.20 11.03 -10.94
N LEU A 289 -4.89 12.06 -10.13
CA LEU A 289 -4.96 12.08 -8.67
C LEU A 289 -5.44 13.47 -8.18
N PRO A 290 -6.67 13.90 -8.54
CA PRO A 290 -7.18 15.22 -8.15
C PRO A 290 -7.28 15.35 -6.62
N GLU A 291 -6.98 16.55 -6.08
CA GLU A 291 -6.96 16.80 -4.63
C GLU A 291 -8.28 16.48 -3.92
N SER A 292 -9.40 16.60 -4.62
CA SER A 292 -10.72 16.27 -4.10
C SER A 292 -10.95 14.77 -3.89
N VAL A 293 -10.08 13.90 -4.39
CA VAL A 293 -10.17 12.44 -4.27
C VAL A 293 -9.17 11.97 -3.21
N VAL A 294 -9.67 11.64 -2.02
CA VAL A 294 -8.86 11.27 -0.85
C VAL A 294 -8.19 9.90 -0.99
N PHE A 295 -8.81 8.98 -1.72
CA PHE A 295 -8.32 7.62 -1.93
C PHE A 295 -8.25 7.28 -3.43
N VAL A 296 -7.15 6.66 -3.85
CA VAL A 296 -7.00 6.21 -5.24
C VAL A 296 -7.95 5.05 -5.50
N ALA A 297 -8.78 5.20 -6.54
CA ALA A 297 -9.77 4.19 -6.93
C ALA A 297 -9.12 2.88 -7.38
N ASP A 298 -9.87 1.77 -7.37
CA ASP A 298 -9.35 0.45 -7.71
C ASP A 298 -9.19 0.24 -9.22
N VAL A 299 -10.01 0.93 -10.02
CA VAL A 299 -9.94 0.96 -11.49
C VAL A 299 -9.90 2.42 -11.94
N LEU A 300 -8.89 2.79 -12.71
CA LEU A 300 -8.76 4.11 -13.34
C LEU A 300 -8.94 3.96 -14.85
N VAL A 301 -9.81 4.76 -15.44
CA VAL A 301 -10.18 4.67 -16.86
C VAL A 301 -9.98 6.05 -17.47
N PHE A 302 -9.18 6.14 -18.53
CA PHE A 302 -8.93 7.41 -19.22
C PHE A 302 -9.35 7.28 -20.69
N GLY A 303 -10.41 8.01 -21.06
CA GLY A 303 -10.87 8.17 -22.43
C GLY A 303 -10.38 9.50 -23.01
N ILE A 304 -9.60 9.43 -24.09
CA ILE A 304 -9.05 10.60 -24.75
C ILE A 304 -9.65 10.73 -26.15
N GLN A 305 -10.01 11.95 -26.54
CA GLN A 305 -10.38 12.32 -27.89
C GLN A 305 -9.37 13.32 -28.44
N GLU A 306 -9.20 13.35 -29.77
CA GLU A 306 -8.09 14.07 -30.39
C GLU A 306 -6.76 13.74 -29.71
N ALA A 307 -6.55 12.45 -29.44
CA ALA A 307 -5.37 11.95 -28.75
C ALA A 307 -4.09 12.22 -29.59
N PRO A 308 -2.94 12.40 -28.93
CA PRO A 308 -1.66 12.50 -29.62
C PRO A 308 -1.37 11.22 -30.42
N GLN A 309 -0.70 11.37 -31.57
CA GLN A 309 -0.48 10.27 -32.53
C GLN A 309 0.90 9.62 -32.39
N GLY A 310 1.03 8.39 -32.91
CA GLY A 310 2.30 7.67 -32.97
C GLY A 310 2.85 7.34 -31.58
N ASN A 311 4.15 7.55 -31.37
CA ASN A 311 4.80 7.22 -30.10
C ASN A 311 4.35 8.11 -28.94
N ALA A 312 3.77 9.28 -29.20
CA ALA A 312 3.35 10.22 -28.17
C ALA A 312 2.23 9.65 -27.27
N ILE A 313 1.38 8.74 -27.76
CA ILE A 313 0.36 8.09 -26.92
C ILE A 313 0.99 7.12 -25.92
N LYS A 314 2.03 6.39 -26.34
CA LYS A 314 2.78 5.48 -25.47
C LYS A 314 3.56 6.26 -24.41
N GLU A 315 4.14 7.39 -24.80
CA GLU A 315 4.78 8.33 -23.85
C GLU A 315 3.78 8.83 -22.80
N TRP A 316 2.56 9.17 -23.23
CA TRP A 316 1.49 9.58 -22.34
C TRP A 316 1.05 8.45 -21.37
N GLU A 317 0.93 7.21 -21.83
CA GLU A 317 0.67 6.04 -20.95
C GLU A 317 1.77 5.85 -19.90
N ILE A 318 3.03 6.02 -20.30
CA ILE A 318 4.20 5.95 -19.41
C ILE A 318 4.17 7.07 -18.37
N ASP A 319 3.84 8.29 -18.78
CA ASP A 319 3.73 9.44 -17.88
C ASP A 319 2.56 9.31 -16.91
N LEU A 320 1.44 8.72 -17.33
CA LEU A 320 0.36 8.30 -16.42
C LEU A 320 0.85 7.26 -15.42
N GLN A 321 1.51 6.20 -15.87
CA GLN A 321 2.04 5.16 -15.00
C GLN A 321 3.07 5.69 -13.99
N LYS A 322 3.92 6.65 -14.41
CA LYS A 322 4.86 7.38 -13.55
C LYS A 322 4.13 8.14 -12.44
N THR A 323 3.08 8.88 -12.83
CA THR A 323 2.23 9.69 -11.95
C THR A 323 1.50 8.82 -10.93
N ILE A 324 0.75 7.81 -11.39
CA ILE A 324 -0.02 6.89 -10.55
C ILE A 324 0.91 6.04 -9.65
N GLY A 325 2.09 5.68 -10.16
CA GLY A 325 3.11 4.93 -9.43
C GLY A 325 2.86 3.41 -9.38
N PRO A 326 3.55 2.68 -8.48
CA PRO A 326 3.57 1.21 -8.46
C PRO A 326 2.26 0.57 -7.97
N SER A 327 1.31 1.37 -7.51
CA SER A 327 0.04 0.93 -6.95
C SER A 327 -0.91 0.35 -8.00
N HIS A 328 -0.77 0.77 -9.26
CA HIS A 328 -1.62 0.35 -10.38
C HIS A 328 -0.79 -0.17 -11.55
N LEU A 329 -1.43 -1.00 -12.36
CA LEU A 329 -0.87 -1.60 -13.57
C LEU A 329 -1.75 -1.19 -14.76
N LEU A 330 -1.12 -0.79 -15.87
CA LEU A 330 -1.84 -0.65 -17.14
C LEU A 330 -2.34 -2.04 -17.59
N TYR A 331 -3.65 -2.27 -17.42
CA TYR A 331 -4.30 -3.54 -17.67
C TYR A 331 -4.65 -3.72 -19.15
N HIS A 332 -5.23 -2.69 -19.76
CA HIS A 332 -5.53 -2.67 -21.18
C HIS A 332 -5.43 -1.26 -21.73
N SER A 333 -4.99 -1.13 -22.98
CA SER A 333 -5.13 0.11 -23.74
C SER A 333 -5.39 -0.18 -25.20
N THR A 334 -6.15 0.69 -25.85
CA THR A 334 -6.49 0.59 -27.26
C THR A 334 -6.64 1.99 -27.86
N THR A 335 -6.23 2.13 -29.11
CA THR A 335 -6.18 3.40 -29.84
C THR A 335 -6.80 3.20 -31.21
N HIS A 336 -7.66 4.13 -31.61
CA HIS A 336 -8.31 4.08 -32.91
C HIS A 336 -8.40 5.46 -33.54
N GLY A 337 -7.52 5.72 -34.51
CA GLY A 337 -7.33 7.06 -35.06
C GLY A 337 -6.95 8.06 -33.97
N ALA A 338 -7.78 9.07 -33.73
CA ALA A 338 -7.56 10.06 -32.68
C ALA A 338 -8.36 9.79 -31.38
N LEU A 339 -8.88 8.57 -31.20
CA LEU A 339 -9.49 8.11 -29.95
C LEU A 339 -8.50 7.19 -29.23
N HIS A 340 -8.43 7.32 -27.91
CA HIS A 340 -7.65 6.41 -27.07
C HIS A 340 -8.40 6.07 -25.78
N LEU A 341 -8.27 4.84 -25.31
CA LEU A 341 -8.85 4.39 -24.06
C LEU A 341 -7.84 3.49 -23.34
N CYS A 342 -7.45 3.87 -22.13
CA CYS A 342 -6.58 3.06 -21.28
C CYS A 342 -7.19 2.83 -19.90
N ILE A 343 -6.92 1.64 -19.34
CA ILE A 343 -7.48 1.19 -18.07
C ILE A 343 -6.34 0.71 -17.17
N PHE A 344 -6.18 1.36 -16.03
CA PHE A 344 -5.27 0.96 -14.97
C PHE A 344 -6.05 0.27 -13.87
N VAL A 345 -5.49 -0.81 -13.32
CA VAL A 345 -6.11 -1.57 -12.22
C VAL A 345 -5.15 -1.67 -11.06
N LYS A 346 -5.70 -1.61 -9.85
CA LYS A 346 -4.92 -1.69 -8.62
C LYS A 346 -4.17 -3.01 -8.54
N ARG A 347 -2.88 -2.93 -8.26
CA ARG A 347 -1.98 -4.07 -8.19
C ARG A 347 -2.27 -4.92 -6.97
N PHE A 348 -2.43 -4.31 -5.79
CA PHE A 348 -2.56 -5.01 -4.51
C PHE A 348 -3.75 -4.53 -3.70
N GLN A 349 -4.50 -5.49 -3.14
CA GLN A 349 -5.48 -5.26 -2.09
C GLN A 349 -5.33 -6.36 -1.03
N LYS A 350 -5.03 -5.95 0.21
CA LYS A 350 -4.86 -6.85 1.37
C LYS A 350 -3.99 -8.09 1.06
N SER A 351 -2.77 -7.87 0.56
CA SER A 351 -1.75 -8.90 0.27
C SER A 351 -1.98 -9.79 -0.96
N LYS A 352 -3.03 -9.54 -1.74
CA LYS A 352 -3.34 -10.30 -2.95
C LYS A 352 -3.68 -9.37 -4.13
N PHE A 353 -3.60 -9.87 -5.35
CA PHE A 353 -3.58 -9.04 -6.55
C PHE A 353 -4.95 -9.00 -7.26
N LEU A 354 -5.58 -7.83 -7.39
CA LEU A 354 -6.90 -7.67 -8.03
C LEU A 354 -6.91 -8.21 -9.47
N ILE A 355 -5.80 -8.00 -10.20
CA ILE A 355 -5.62 -8.39 -11.61
C ILE A 355 -5.83 -9.89 -11.90
N TRP A 356 -5.81 -10.76 -10.88
CA TRP A 356 -6.07 -12.20 -11.02
C TRP A 356 -7.56 -12.54 -11.10
N TYR A 357 -8.41 -11.62 -10.67
CA TYR A 357 -9.87 -11.78 -10.64
C TYR A 357 -10.56 -11.08 -11.81
N LEU A 358 -9.77 -10.59 -12.78
CA LEU A 358 -10.26 -10.00 -14.01
C LEU A 358 -10.30 -11.06 -15.10
N SER A 359 -11.29 -10.97 -16.00
CA SER A 359 -11.24 -11.70 -17.28
C SER A 359 -10.17 -11.10 -18.19
N ILE A 360 -9.85 -11.76 -19.29
CA ILE A 360 -9.11 -11.11 -20.39
C ILE A 360 -9.96 -9.93 -20.91
N PRO A 361 -9.36 -8.75 -21.19
CA PRO A 361 -10.09 -7.63 -21.76
C PRO A 361 -10.39 -7.85 -23.24
N GLU A 362 -11.56 -7.41 -23.68
CA GLU A 362 -11.97 -7.40 -25.08
C GLU A 362 -12.31 -5.98 -25.51
N ASP A 363 -11.77 -5.54 -26.64
CA ASP A 363 -12.11 -4.25 -27.23
C ASP A 363 -12.64 -4.37 -28.67
N GLU A 364 -13.41 -3.35 -29.06
CA GLU A 364 -14.02 -3.18 -30.38
C GLU A 364 -14.12 -1.70 -30.72
N THR A 365 -13.96 -1.37 -32.00
CA THR A 365 -13.97 0.03 -32.48
C THR A 365 -15.08 0.26 -33.49
N TYR A 366 -15.65 1.47 -33.46
CA TYR A 366 -16.63 1.92 -34.43
C TYR A 366 -16.15 3.20 -35.11
N ASN A 367 -16.25 3.21 -36.44
CA ASN A 367 -15.88 4.33 -37.29
C ASN A 367 -17.12 5.05 -37.83
N SER A 368 -17.19 6.36 -37.56
CA SER A 368 -18.20 7.20 -38.21
C SER A 368 -17.86 7.38 -39.69
N ARG A 369 -18.77 6.96 -40.58
CA ARG A 369 -18.69 7.30 -42.00
C ARG A 369 -19.32 8.67 -42.22
N SER A 370 -18.61 9.75 -41.88
CA SER A 370 -19.10 11.10 -42.15
C SER A 370 -18.82 11.51 -43.60
N PRO A 371 -19.83 11.96 -44.38
CA PRO A 371 -19.64 12.44 -45.76
C PRO A 371 -18.79 13.71 -45.88
N CYS A 372 -18.58 14.45 -44.78
CA CYS A 372 -17.77 15.68 -44.73
C CYS A 372 -16.33 15.44 -44.27
N ALA A 373 -15.97 14.22 -43.87
CA ALA A 373 -14.59 13.92 -43.53
C ALA A 373 -13.82 13.62 -44.81
N ILE A 374 -12.85 14.48 -45.15
CA ILE A 374 -11.74 14.05 -46.00
C ILE A 374 -11.21 12.76 -45.35
N PRO A 375 -11.15 11.62 -46.07
CA PRO A 375 -10.90 10.29 -45.49
C PRO A 375 -9.58 10.10 -44.70
N MET A 376 -8.80 11.15 -44.45
CA MET A 376 -7.46 11.07 -43.87
C MET A 376 -7.15 11.97 -42.66
N LEU A 377 -8.05 12.84 -42.15
CA LEU A 377 -7.59 13.87 -41.18
C LEU A 377 -8.26 13.98 -39.78
N LYS A 378 -9.50 13.55 -39.52
CA LYS A 378 -10.03 13.45 -38.13
C LYS A 378 -11.13 12.38 -38.00
N THR A 379 -10.89 11.33 -37.23
CA THR A 379 -11.85 10.23 -37.02
C THR A 379 -12.85 10.57 -35.92
N LYS A 380 -14.15 10.58 -36.26
CA LYS A 380 -15.25 10.47 -35.29
C LYS A 380 -15.61 8.99 -35.11
N GLY A 381 -16.13 8.60 -33.96
CA GLY A 381 -16.45 7.20 -33.69
C GLY A 381 -16.44 6.86 -32.20
N ALA A 382 -16.20 5.59 -31.89
CA ALA A 382 -16.13 5.09 -30.53
C ALA A 382 -15.15 3.93 -30.37
N ILE A 383 -14.63 3.78 -29.15
CA ILE A 383 -13.87 2.62 -28.69
C ILE A 383 -14.63 2.03 -27.50
N GLY A 384 -14.94 0.75 -27.56
CA GLY A 384 -15.49 -0.02 -26.46
C GLY A 384 -14.45 -0.97 -25.87
N VAL A 385 -14.30 -1.01 -24.55
CA VAL A 385 -13.49 -2.00 -23.82
C VAL A 385 -14.39 -2.69 -22.80
N SER A 386 -14.35 -4.01 -22.74
CA SER A 386 -15.14 -4.80 -21.81
C SER A 386 -14.31 -5.88 -21.12
N PHE A 387 -14.65 -6.14 -19.86
CA PHE A 387 -14.07 -7.23 -19.07
C PHE A 387 -14.98 -7.53 -17.88
N ARG A 388 -14.66 -8.59 -17.13
CA ARG A 388 -15.35 -8.96 -15.89
C ARG A 388 -14.42 -8.78 -14.70
N ILE A 389 -14.97 -8.31 -13.59
CA ILE A 389 -14.34 -8.39 -12.26
C ILE A 389 -15.18 -9.39 -11.47
N PHE A 390 -14.58 -10.53 -11.10
CA PHE A 390 -15.33 -11.68 -10.61
C PHE A 390 -16.50 -12.02 -11.56
N GLY A 391 -17.74 -12.03 -11.05
CA GLY A 391 -18.95 -12.34 -11.81
C GLY A 391 -19.68 -11.12 -12.38
N THR A 392 -19.11 -9.92 -12.27
CA THR A 392 -19.74 -8.67 -12.71
C THR A 392 -19.08 -8.17 -13.99
N SER A 393 -19.87 -7.97 -15.04
CA SER A 393 -19.37 -7.53 -16.35
C SER A 393 -19.45 -6.02 -16.54
N PHE A 394 -18.35 -5.46 -17.04
CA PHE A 394 -18.17 -4.03 -17.28
C PHE A 394 -17.97 -3.75 -18.77
N LEU A 395 -18.53 -2.63 -19.23
CA LEU A 395 -18.29 -2.06 -20.56
C LEU A 395 -17.99 -0.56 -20.41
N PHE A 396 -16.89 -0.12 -21.00
CA PHE A 396 -16.46 1.27 -21.06
C PHE A 396 -16.45 1.71 -22.53
N ILE A 397 -17.20 2.76 -22.87
CA ILE A 397 -17.29 3.30 -24.22
C ILE A 397 -16.77 4.74 -24.20
N ASN A 398 -15.66 4.98 -24.89
CA ASN A 398 -15.14 6.31 -25.18
C ASN A 398 -15.59 6.73 -26.59
N SER A 399 -16.27 7.88 -26.74
CA SER A 399 -16.78 8.36 -28.04
C SER A 399 -16.35 9.78 -28.38
N HIS A 400 -16.32 10.08 -29.68
CA HIS A 400 -16.18 11.44 -30.20
C HIS A 400 -17.24 11.67 -31.28
N PHE A 401 -18.26 12.44 -30.93
CA PHE A 401 -19.46 12.65 -31.76
C PHE A 401 -19.29 13.78 -32.78
N PRO A 402 -20.19 13.88 -33.78
CA PRO A 402 -20.21 14.98 -34.74
C PRO A 402 -20.27 16.37 -34.07
N ALA A 403 -19.36 17.25 -34.49
CA ALA A 403 -19.24 18.61 -33.98
C ALA A 403 -20.29 19.56 -34.61
N HIS A 404 -20.37 20.77 -34.05
CA HIS A 404 -21.29 21.86 -34.40
C HIS A 404 -22.70 21.73 -33.82
N GLU A 405 -23.28 22.89 -33.51
CA GLU A 405 -24.56 23.06 -32.82
C GLU A 405 -25.74 22.46 -33.58
N SER A 406 -25.80 22.67 -34.90
CA SER A 406 -26.86 22.17 -35.79
C SER A 406 -26.87 20.66 -36.02
N GLN A 407 -25.90 19.91 -35.49
CA GLN A 407 -25.74 18.47 -35.75
C GLN A 407 -26.37 17.57 -34.65
N CYS A 408 -27.36 18.07 -33.90
CA CYS A 408 -27.99 17.32 -32.81
C CYS A 408 -28.60 15.99 -33.30
N GLU A 409 -29.39 16.03 -34.38
CA GLU A 409 -29.97 14.82 -34.97
C GLU A 409 -28.91 13.80 -35.41
N ARG A 410 -27.81 14.26 -36.01
CA ARG A 410 -26.68 13.39 -36.36
C ARG A 410 -26.03 12.75 -35.14
N ARG A 411 -25.95 13.44 -34.00
CA ARG A 411 -25.45 12.85 -32.74
C ARG A 411 -26.37 11.74 -32.23
N VAL A 412 -27.69 11.91 -32.38
CA VAL A 412 -28.68 10.86 -32.06
C VAL A 412 -28.48 9.64 -32.94
N GLU A 413 -28.35 9.84 -34.27
CA GLU A 413 -28.05 8.75 -35.20
C GLU A 413 -26.72 8.06 -34.90
N GLU A 414 -25.70 8.84 -34.50
CA GLU A 414 -24.38 8.31 -34.19
C GLU A 414 -24.42 7.40 -32.96
N TYR A 415 -25.15 7.81 -31.91
CA TYR A 415 -25.42 6.98 -30.74
C TYR A 415 -26.07 5.64 -31.12
N GLU A 416 -27.13 5.67 -31.93
CA GLU A 416 -27.85 4.45 -32.37
C GLU A 416 -26.96 3.52 -33.21
N LYS A 417 -26.08 4.09 -34.06
CA LYS A 417 -25.11 3.29 -34.82
C LYS A 417 -24.07 2.65 -33.90
N ILE A 418 -23.51 3.41 -32.94
CA ILE A 418 -22.50 2.89 -32.01
C ILE A 418 -23.08 1.76 -31.15
N ILE A 419 -24.26 1.96 -30.56
CA ILE A 419 -24.85 1.00 -29.62
C ILE A 419 -25.23 -0.33 -30.28
N THR A 420 -25.49 -0.32 -31.59
CA THR A 420 -25.83 -1.50 -32.39
C THR A 420 -24.62 -2.13 -33.09
N SER A 421 -23.54 -1.36 -33.32
CA SER A 421 -22.35 -1.81 -34.06
C SER A 421 -21.26 -2.39 -33.17
N ILE A 422 -21.06 -1.87 -31.94
CA ILE A 422 -20.06 -2.43 -31.03
C ILE A 422 -20.48 -3.85 -30.63
N ASN A 423 -19.69 -4.84 -31.01
CA ASN A 423 -19.99 -6.24 -30.81
C ASN A 423 -19.20 -6.84 -29.63
N LEU A 424 -19.58 -6.44 -28.41
CA LEU A 424 -19.00 -6.97 -27.17
C LEU A 424 -20.07 -7.61 -26.27
N PRO A 425 -19.74 -8.63 -25.46
CA PRO A 425 -18.53 -9.44 -25.58
C PRO A 425 -18.55 -10.23 -26.90
N LYS A 426 -17.38 -10.63 -27.40
CA LYS A 426 -17.22 -11.37 -28.66
C LYS A 426 -17.79 -12.78 -28.55
N ASP A 427 -17.68 -13.39 -27.38
CA ASP A 427 -18.29 -14.70 -27.09
C ASP A 427 -19.66 -14.56 -26.41
N TYR A 428 -20.71 -14.80 -27.19
CA TYR A 428 -22.10 -14.76 -26.73
C TYR A 428 -22.47 -15.95 -25.85
N SER A 429 -21.71 -17.05 -25.87
CA SER A 429 -21.98 -18.23 -25.03
C SER A 429 -21.86 -17.91 -23.53
N LEU A 430 -21.09 -16.87 -23.21
CA LEU A 430 -20.90 -16.35 -21.85
C LEU A 430 -22.07 -15.48 -21.36
N LEU A 431 -23.03 -15.16 -22.24
CA LEU A 431 -24.22 -14.38 -21.91
C LEU A 431 -25.40 -15.28 -21.58
N LYS A 432 -26.22 -14.84 -20.62
CA LYS A 432 -27.53 -15.46 -20.40
C LYS A 432 -28.41 -15.13 -21.61
N SER A 433 -29.26 -16.07 -22.06
CA SER A 433 -30.13 -15.89 -23.23
C SER A 433 -30.88 -14.54 -23.25
N ARG A 434 -31.42 -14.11 -22.10
CA ARG A 434 -32.09 -12.79 -21.93
C ARG A 434 -31.20 -11.55 -22.12
N TYR A 435 -29.88 -11.71 -22.20
CA TYR A 435 -28.91 -10.63 -22.40
C TYR A 435 -28.40 -10.57 -23.83
N ILE A 436 -28.87 -11.45 -24.71
CA ILE A 436 -28.58 -11.39 -26.14
C ILE A 436 -29.53 -10.35 -26.75
N THR A 437 -28.98 -9.19 -27.11
CA THR A 437 -29.71 -8.04 -27.67
C THR A 437 -28.82 -7.30 -28.66
N SER A 438 -29.40 -6.60 -29.63
CA SER A 438 -28.67 -5.72 -30.54
C SER A 438 -28.05 -4.52 -29.81
N ASP A 439 -28.67 -4.04 -28.73
CA ASP A 439 -28.13 -3.00 -27.86
C ASP A 439 -26.98 -3.57 -27.00
N VAL A 440 -25.75 -3.19 -27.32
CA VAL A 440 -24.54 -3.64 -26.61
C VAL A 440 -24.60 -3.35 -25.11
N SER A 441 -25.19 -2.23 -24.70
CA SER A 441 -25.27 -1.84 -23.29
C SER A 441 -26.22 -2.74 -22.48
N GLY A 442 -27.17 -3.41 -23.15
CA GLY A 442 -28.02 -4.43 -22.55
C GLY A 442 -27.31 -5.76 -22.24
N ARG A 443 -26.06 -5.94 -22.69
CA ARG A 443 -25.30 -7.19 -22.51
C ARG A 443 -24.49 -7.22 -21.22
N PHE A 444 -24.13 -6.05 -20.67
CA PHE A 444 -23.25 -5.92 -19.50
C PHE A 444 -24.01 -5.56 -18.21
N ASP A 445 -23.42 -5.85 -17.05
CA ASP A 445 -24.02 -5.50 -15.75
C ASP A 445 -23.85 -4.01 -15.43
N CYS A 446 -22.66 -3.47 -15.72
CA CYS A 446 -22.27 -2.08 -15.53
C CYS A 446 -21.74 -1.53 -16.85
N VAL A 447 -22.29 -0.41 -17.32
CA VAL A 447 -21.87 0.24 -18.56
C VAL A 447 -21.55 1.69 -18.23
N PHE A 448 -20.41 2.17 -18.70
CA PHE A 448 -20.00 3.56 -18.63
C PHE A 448 -19.78 4.07 -20.06
N TRP A 449 -20.44 5.16 -20.40
CA TRP A 449 -20.29 5.82 -21.70
C TRP A 449 -19.83 7.25 -21.47
N PHE A 450 -18.70 7.61 -22.02
CA PHE A 450 -18.08 8.90 -21.83
C PHE A 450 -17.39 9.38 -23.10
N GLY A 451 -17.08 10.66 -23.16
CA GLY A 451 -16.39 11.23 -24.32
C GLY A 451 -16.70 12.69 -24.56
N ASP A 452 -16.15 13.20 -25.65
CA ASP A 452 -16.63 14.42 -26.30
C ASP A 452 -17.88 14.08 -27.12
N LEU A 453 -19.03 14.13 -26.44
CA LEU A 453 -20.34 13.86 -27.05
C LEU A 453 -20.84 15.05 -27.88
N ASN A 454 -20.14 16.19 -27.84
CA ASN A 454 -20.34 17.36 -28.70
C ASN A 454 -21.76 17.99 -28.67
N PHE A 455 -22.61 17.65 -27.70
CA PHE A 455 -23.87 18.35 -27.47
C PHE A 455 -23.61 19.79 -27.00
N ARG A 456 -24.46 20.72 -27.44
CA ARG A 456 -24.27 22.16 -27.24
C ARG A 456 -25.42 22.75 -26.43
N LEU A 457 -25.17 23.92 -25.84
CA LEU A 457 -26.25 24.75 -25.29
C LEU A 457 -26.97 25.46 -26.44
N ASP A 458 -28.29 25.28 -26.52
CA ASP A 458 -29.19 25.95 -27.46
C ASP A 458 -29.64 27.30 -26.87
N SER A 459 -28.70 28.24 -26.79
CA SER A 459 -28.92 29.58 -26.24
C SER A 459 -27.96 30.58 -26.89
N LYS A 460 -28.25 31.87 -26.78
CA LYS A 460 -27.36 32.91 -27.31
C LYS A 460 -26.10 32.99 -26.47
N ARG A 461 -24.97 33.23 -27.13
CA ARG A 461 -23.66 33.32 -26.45
C ARG A 461 -23.66 34.42 -25.39
N GLU A 462 -24.25 35.57 -25.69
CA GLU A 462 -24.27 36.72 -24.79
C GLU A 462 -24.98 36.38 -23.48
N ASP A 463 -26.11 35.68 -23.55
CA ASP A 463 -26.91 35.26 -22.40
C ASP A 463 -26.14 34.25 -21.55
N VAL A 464 -25.49 33.26 -22.19
CA VAL A 464 -24.65 32.26 -21.50
C VAL A 464 -23.44 32.93 -20.83
N CYS A 465 -22.72 33.81 -21.53
CA CYS A 465 -21.57 34.50 -20.97
C CYS A 465 -21.98 35.44 -19.82
N HIS A 466 -23.12 36.12 -19.94
CA HIS A 466 -23.66 36.95 -18.86
C HIS A 466 -23.97 36.11 -17.62
N TYR A 467 -24.66 34.97 -17.80
CA TYR A 467 -24.92 34.02 -16.72
C TYR A 467 -23.62 33.55 -16.05
N LEU A 468 -22.64 33.09 -16.84
CA LEU A 468 -21.34 32.63 -16.33
C LEU A 468 -20.56 33.72 -15.58
N SER A 469 -20.76 35.00 -15.92
CA SER A 469 -20.15 36.12 -15.21
C SER A 469 -20.85 36.49 -13.90
N SER A 470 -22.11 36.07 -13.74
CA SER A 470 -22.96 36.38 -12.58
C SER A 470 -23.00 35.27 -11.51
N VAL A 471 -22.58 34.06 -11.88
CA VAL A 471 -22.65 32.86 -11.04
C VAL A 471 -21.39 32.74 -10.19
N GLU A 472 -21.57 32.53 -8.89
CA GLU A 472 -20.45 32.25 -7.98
C GLU A 472 -19.88 30.84 -8.20
N CYS A 473 -18.63 30.61 -7.79
CA CYS A 473 -18.05 29.27 -7.81
C CYS A 473 -18.89 28.30 -6.97
N ASP A 474 -19.06 27.07 -7.45
CA ASP A 474 -19.80 25.97 -6.80
C ASP A 474 -21.33 26.07 -6.79
N GLU A 475 -21.94 26.96 -7.58
CA GLU A 475 -23.39 26.92 -7.85
C GLU A 475 -23.78 25.87 -8.91
N MET A 476 -25.04 25.43 -8.81
CA MET A 476 -25.63 24.46 -9.73
C MET A 476 -25.88 25.11 -11.09
N TYR A 477 -25.46 24.47 -12.18
CA TYR A 477 -25.66 24.97 -13.54
C TYR A 477 -27.00 24.55 -14.17
N ASP A 478 -27.99 24.19 -13.35
CA ASP A 478 -29.29 23.66 -13.80
C ASP A 478 -30.00 24.56 -14.82
N ASN A 479 -29.95 25.88 -14.60
CA ASN A 479 -30.53 26.86 -15.52
C ASN A 479 -29.91 26.77 -16.93
N LEU A 480 -28.62 26.46 -17.05
CA LEU A 480 -27.99 26.24 -18.35
C LEU A 480 -28.33 24.86 -18.92
N LEU A 481 -28.47 23.83 -18.06
CA LEU A 481 -28.82 22.48 -18.49
C LEU A 481 -30.23 22.37 -19.09
N GLU A 482 -31.15 23.30 -18.78
CA GLU A 482 -32.44 23.39 -19.47
C GLU A 482 -32.29 23.60 -20.99
N PHE A 483 -31.21 24.27 -21.40
CA PHE A 483 -30.86 24.53 -22.81
C PHE A 483 -29.86 23.51 -23.37
N ASP A 484 -29.41 22.53 -22.57
CA ASP A 484 -28.44 21.54 -23.00
C ASP A 484 -29.10 20.46 -23.87
N GLN A 485 -28.61 20.33 -25.11
CA GLN A 485 -29.16 19.39 -26.09
C GLN A 485 -29.10 17.93 -25.61
N LEU A 486 -28.06 17.53 -24.85
CA LEU A 486 -27.98 16.16 -24.31
C LEU A 486 -29.09 15.93 -23.28
N THR A 487 -29.18 16.83 -22.30
CA THR A 487 -30.20 16.79 -21.24
C THR A 487 -31.61 16.74 -21.83
N GLN A 488 -31.92 17.61 -22.79
CA GLN A 488 -33.22 17.62 -23.48
C GLN A 488 -33.48 16.31 -24.26
N SER A 489 -32.45 15.75 -24.92
CA SER A 489 -32.60 14.51 -25.68
C SER A 489 -32.80 13.29 -24.79
N MET A 490 -32.11 13.22 -23.65
CA MET A 490 -32.32 12.20 -22.63
C MET A 490 -33.72 12.31 -21.99
N ALA A 491 -34.17 13.53 -21.67
CA ALA A 491 -35.52 13.76 -21.15
C ALA A 491 -36.61 13.31 -22.13
N LYS A 492 -36.40 13.52 -23.44
CA LYS A 492 -37.28 13.02 -24.52
C LYS A 492 -37.11 11.52 -24.81
N SER A 493 -36.18 10.83 -24.13
CA SER A 493 -35.85 9.42 -24.35
C SER A 493 -35.48 9.08 -25.81
N THR A 494 -34.92 10.05 -26.54
CA THR A 494 -34.48 9.86 -27.94
C THR A 494 -33.15 9.13 -28.05
N LEU A 495 -32.30 9.23 -27.02
CA LEU A 495 -30.99 8.59 -26.93
C LEU A 495 -30.64 8.24 -25.48
N PHE A 496 -29.60 7.43 -25.28
CA PHE A 496 -29.13 6.96 -23.96
C PHE A 496 -30.25 6.36 -23.07
N ARG A 497 -31.13 5.56 -23.66
CA ARG A 497 -32.25 4.94 -22.91
C ARG A 497 -31.72 4.05 -21.78
N GLY A 498 -32.18 4.35 -20.55
CA GLY A 498 -31.77 3.62 -19.35
C GLY A 498 -30.39 3.99 -18.80
N PHE A 499 -29.72 5.00 -19.36
CA PHE A 499 -28.56 5.61 -18.75
C PHE A 499 -28.97 6.74 -17.81
N ALA A 500 -28.15 6.95 -16.80
CA ALA A 500 -28.13 8.14 -15.97
C ALA A 500 -26.80 8.87 -16.20
N GLU A 501 -26.80 10.18 -16.04
CA GLU A 501 -25.56 10.96 -15.95
C GLU A 501 -24.95 10.81 -14.54
N ALA A 502 -23.62 10.83 -14.45
CA ALA A 502 -22.83 10.56 -13.24
C ALA A 502 -23.42 11.21 -11.98
N SER A 503 -23.64 12.52 -12.01
CA SER A 503 -24.43 13.27 -11.03
C SER A 503 -24.82 14.62 -11.63
N GLN A 504 -25.34 15.53 -10.81
CA GLN A 504 -25.58 16.91 -11.20
C GLN A 504 -24.29 17.62 -11.64
N VAL A 505 -24.38 18.43 -12.70
CA VAL A 505 -23.24 19.17 -13.25
C VAL A 505 -22.97 20.41 -12.39
N MET A 506 -21.94 20.31 -11.55
CA MET A 506 -21.49 21.35 -10.62
C MET A 506 -20.23 22.08 -11.14
N PHE A 507 -20.00 22.06 -12.45
CA PHE A 507 -18.83 22.67 -13.08
C PHE A 507 -19.26 23.49 -14.28
N ALA A 508 -18.46 24.50 -14.65
CA ALA A 508 -18.75 25.37 -15.80
C ALA A 508 -18.58 24.62 -17.15
N PRO A 509 -19.17 25.12 -18.25
CA PRO A 509 -19.01 24.54 -19.58
C PRO A 509 -17.55 24.25 -19.95
N THR A 510 -17.29 23.05 -20.48
CA THR A 510 -15.92 22.56 -20.68
C THR A 510 -15.31 22.95 -22.02
N TYR A 511 -16.09 23.60 -22.88
CA TYR A 511 -15.73 24.01 -24.23
C TYR A 511 -16.40 25.35 -24.58
N LYS A 512 -15.85 26.25 -25.39
CA LYS A 512 -14.53 26.25 -26.02
C LYS A 512 -13.63 27.29 -25.36
N PHE A 513 -12.47 26.90 -24.89
CA PHE A 513 -11.47 27.80 -24.30
C PHE A 513 -10.46 28.29 -25.35
N GLU A 514 -9.87 29.46 -25.10
CA GLU A 514 -8.64 29.87 -25.78
C GLU A 514 -7.47 29.02 -25.29
N LEU A 515 -6.55 28.67 -26.20
CA LEU A 515 -5.38 27.89 -25.82
C LEU A 515 -4.50 28.68 -24.85
N ASN A 516 -3.99 28.02 -23.82
CA ASN A 516 -3.16 28.61 -22.76
C ASN A 516 -3.88 29.72 -21.97
N SER A 517 -5.21 29.63 -21.85
CA SER A 517 -6.06 30.60 -21.16
C SER A 517 -7.25 29.91 -20.50
N ASP A 518 -7.82 30.56 -19.49
CA ASP A 518 -9.09 30.17 -18.85
C ASP A 518 -10.28 30.97 -19.38
N GLN A 519 -10.07 31.76 -20.45
CA GLN A 519 -11.12 32.53 -21.10
C GLN A 519 -11.78 31.71 -22.22
N TYR A 520 -13.10 31.84 -22.33
CA TYR A 520 -13.85 31.26 -23.44
C TYR A 520 -13.51 31.99 -24.75
N GLU A 521 -13.29 31.21 -25.80
CA GLU A 521 -12.84 31.66 -27.12
C GLU A 521 -13.74 32.75 -27.71
N THR A 522 -13.19 33.90 -28.06
CA THR A 522 -13.96 35.10 -28.44
C THR A 522 -14.07 35.36 -29.95
N VAL A 523 -13.22 34.74 -30.78
CA VAL A 523 -13.08 35.03 -32.23
C VAL A 523 -14.15 34.31 -33.05
N LEU A 524 -14.33 32.99 -32.88
CA LEU A 524 -15.33 32.18 -33.58
C LEU A 524 -16.70 32.22 -32.89
N LYS A 525 -16.80 32.93 -31.75
CA LYS A 525 -18.02 33.17 -30.96
C LYS A 525 -18.83 31.90 -30.69
N ARG A 526 -18.16 30.77 -30.43
CA ARG A 526 -18.84 29.52 -30.06
C ARG A 526 -19.54 29.65 -28.71
N VAL A 527 -20.80 29.24 -28.59
CA VAL A 527 -21.49 29.24 -27.29
C VAL A 527 -20.76 28.27 -26.34
N PRO A 528 -20.37 28.68 -25.12
CA PRO A 528 -19.84 27.77 -24.11
C PRO A 528 -20.77 26.57 -23.91
N SER A 529 -20.26 25.33 -23.90
CA SER A 529 -21.07 24.11 -23.89
C SER A 529 -20.46 22.97 -23.06
N PHE A 530 -21.31 22.10 -22.55
CA PHE A 530 -20.96 20.87 -21.83
C PHE A 530 -20.75 19.71 -22.81
N THR A 531 -19.67 19.76 -23.59
CA THR A 531 -19.37 18.77 -24.63
C THR A 531 -18.87 17.44 -24.07
N ASP A 532 -18.19 17.49 -22.93
CA ASP A 532 -17.47 16.36 -22.34
C ASP A 532 -18.29 15.74 -21.20
N ARG A 533 -18.79 14.52 -21.38
CA ARG A 533 -19.83 13.94 -20.50
C ARG A 533 -19.52 12.53 -20.06
N ILE A 534 -20.02 12.13 -18.89
CA ILE A 534 -19.87 10.76 -18.35
C ILE A 534 -21.23 10.24 -17.90
N LEU A 535 -21.71 9.23 -18.61
CA LEU A 535 -22.97 8.54 -18.35
C LEU A 535 -22.70 7.11 -17.89
N TYR A 536 -23.65 6.54 -17.17
CA TYR A 536 -23.61 5.15 -16.75
C TYR A 536 -24.99 4.50 -16.87
N ARG A 537 -24.99 3.19 -17.08
CA ARG A 537 -26.17 2.33 -17.04
C ARG A 537 -25.84 1.12 -16.21
N THR A 538 -26.81 0.70 -15.39
CA THR A 538 -26.70 -0.55 -14.64
C THR A 538 -27.97 -1.38 -14.79
N LYS A 539 -27.81 -2.70 -14.82
CA LYS A 539 -28.95 -3.63 -14.87
C LYS A 539 -29.76 -3.69 -13.59
N ARG A 540 -29.18 -3.25 -12.47
CA ARG A 540 -29.78 -3.38 -11.12
C ARG A 540 -29.63 -2.06 -10.39
N LEU A 541 -30.74 -1.50 -9.93
CA LEU A 541 -30.74 -0.27 -9.15
C LEU A 541 -29.82 -0.40 -7.92
N GLY A 542 -29.04 0.64 -7.62
CA GLY A 542 -28.11 0.67 -6.48
C GLY A 542 -26.77 -0.06 -6.69
N HIS A 543 -26.56 -0.71 -7.84
CA HIS A 543 -25.27 -1.36 -8.16
C HIS A 543 -24.15 -0.37 -8.47
N ILE A 544 -24.48 0.82 -9.00
CA ILE A 544 -23.53 1.89 -9.25
C ILE A 544 -23.95 3.07 -8.37
N ILE A 545 -23.00 3.60 -7.61
CA ILE A 545 -23.12 4.83 -6.85
C ILE A 545 -22.09 5.81 -7.43
N ASN A 546 -22.50 7.04 -7.70
CA ASN A 546 -21.57 8.10 -8.05
C ASN A 546 -21.27 8.95 -6.82
N TYR A 547 -19.99 9.26 -6.60
CA TYR A 547 -19.51 10.10 -5.51
C TYR A 547 -19.08 11.49 -5.96
N GLN A 548 -18.52 11.60 -7.17
CA GLN A 548 -18.06 12.87 -7.71
C GLN A 548 -18.28 12.92 -9.21
N TYR A 549 -18.55 14.12 -9.71
CA TYR A 549 -18.56 14.47 -11.11
C TYR A 549 -18.09 15.93 -11.26
N LYS A 550 -16.87 16.14 -11.77
CA LYS A 550 -16.20 17.44 -11.78
C LYS A 550 -15.36 17.63 -13.03
N SER A 551 -15.06 18.88 -13.36
CA SER A 551 -14.02 19.23 -14.34
C SER A 551 -12.67 19.47 -13.66
N VAL A 552 -11.59 19.43 -14.44
CA VAL A 552 -10.24 19.78 -14.00
C VAL A 552 -9.80 21.08 -14.69
N PRO A 553 -10.11 22.26 -14.12
CA PRO A 553 -9.93 23.53 -14.81
C PRO A 553 -8.46 23.94 -15.00
N THR A 554 -7.54 23.36 -14.20
CA THR A 554 -6.11 23.71 -14.18
C THR A 554 -5.37 23.48 -15.50
N PHE A 555 -5.93 22.68 -16.41
CA PHE A 555 -5.33 22.39 -17.70
C PHE A 555 -5.74 23.40 -18.76
N GLN A 556 -4.75 23.99 -19.43
CA GLN A 556 -4.93 25.02 -20.46
C GLN A 556 -4.35 24.60 -21.83
N THR A 557 -3.81 23.38 -21.94
CA THR A 557 -3.17 22.89 -23.16
C THR A 557 -4.16 22.54 -24.27
N SER A 558 -5.45 22.41 -23.96
CA SER A 558 -6.52 22.10 -24.90
C SER A 558 -7.60 23.17 -24.80
N ASP A 559 -8.41 23.32 -25.84
CA ASP A 559 -9.63 24.12 -25.84
C ASP A 559 -10.79 23.44 -25.09
N HIS A 560 -10.55 22.23 -24.57
CA HIS A 560 -11.42 21.50 -23.65
C HIS A 560 -10.77 21.30 -22.27
N LYS A 561 -11.58 21.43 -21.22
CA LYS A 561 -11.19 21.02 -19.86
C LYS A 561 -11.53 19.55 -19.62
N PRO A 562 -10.63 18.74 -19.01
CA PRO A 562 -10.95 17.36 -18.65
C PRO A 562 -12.15 17.27 -17.71
N VAL A 563 -12.90 16.19 -17.81
CA VAL A 563 -14.00 15.84 -16.92
C VAL A 563 -13.75 14.49 -16.30
N PHE A 564 -13.98 14.35 -15.00
CA PHE A 564 -13.88 13.09 -14.30
C PHE A 564 -15.11 12.78 -13.47
N ALA A 565 -15.32 11.49 -13.24
CA ALA A 565 -16.32 10.99 -12.30
C ALA A 565 -15.75 9.85 -11.47
N LEU A 566 -16.09 9.83 -10.18
CA LEU A 566 -15.75 8.76 -9.25
C LEU A 566 -17.00 7.96 -8.91
N PHE A 567 -16.96 6.66 -9.16
CA PHE A 567 -18.03 5.73 -8.92
C PHE A 567 -17.60 4.62 -7.96
N GLU A 568 -18.59 3.91 -7.45
CA GLU A 568 -18.43 2.63 -6.80
C GLU A 568 -19.44 1.64 -7.35
N ALA A 569 -18.95 0.47 -7.73
CA ALA A 569 -19.73 -0.59 -8.35
C ALA A 569 -19.77 -1.83 -7.44
N GLN A 570 -20.97 -2.38 -7.24
CA GLN A 570 -21.16 -3.63 -6.51
C GLN A 570 -20.70 -4.83 -7.36
N ILE A 571 -19.79 -5.62 -6.79
CA ILE A 571 -19.23 -6.84 -7.36
C ILE A 571 -19.97 -8.06 -6.82
N ARG A 572 -20.20 -9.01 -7.72
CA ARG A 572 -20.79 -10.32 -7.45
C ARG A 572 -19.76 -11.41 -7.68
N HIS A 573 -19.93 -12.51 -6.96
CA HIS A 573 -19.14 -13.71 -7.19
C HIS A 573 -19.37 -14.22 -8.62
N GLY A 574 -18.34 -14.78 -9.20
CA GLY A 574 -18.33 -15.32 -10.55
C GLY A 574 -18.28 -16.85 -10.56
N ARG A 575 -17.98 -17.37 -11.75
CA ARG A 575 -17.65 -18.77 -12.00
C ARG A 575 -16.39 -18.81 -12.85
N ASP A 576 -15.63 -19.89 -12.75
CA ASP A 576 -14.36 -20.05 -13.47
C ASP A 576 -14.59 -20.51 -14.92
N ASP A 577 -15.78 -20.27 -15.47
CA ASP A 577 -16.16 -20.57 -16.85
C ASP A 577 -15.77 -19.46 -17.83
N ILE A 578 -14.93 -18.52 -17.39
CA ILE A 578 -14.43 -17.40 -18.19
C ILE A 578 -12.90 -17.45 -18.31
N PRO A 579 -12.34 -17.01 -19.45
CA PRO A 579 -10.90 -16.80 -19.57
C PRO A 579 -10.43 -15.75 -18.57
N LEU A 580 -9.65 -16.17 -17.58
CA LEU A 580 -9.05 -15.29 -16.59
C LEU A 580 -7.79 -14.62 -17.14
N ASN A 581 -7.56 -13.37 -16.74
CA ASN A 581 -6.39 -12.60 -17.12
C ASN A 581 -5.08 -13.13 -16.50
N LEU A 582 -5.18 -13.83 -15.37
CA LEU A 582 -4.05 -14.48 -14.68
C LEU A 582 -2.81 -13.58 -14.46
N GLY A 583 -3.04 -12.28 -14.25
CA GLY A 583 -1.96 -11.32 -13.98
C GLY A 583 -1.25 -10.79 -15.21
N LEU A 584 -1.80 -10.91 -16.41
CA LEU A 584 -1.29 -10.23 -17.61
C LEU A 584 -1.54 -8.71 -17.52
N PHE A 585 -0.53 -7.92 -17.87
CA PHE A 585 -0.59 -6.45 -17.94
C PHE A 585 0.54 -5.92 -18.83
N ASN A 586 0.49 -4.63 -19.18
CA ASN A 586 1.56 -3.99 -19.94
C ASN A 586 2.81 -3.77 -19.06
N ARG A 587 3.71 -4.76 -19.06
CA ARG A 587 4.94 -4.75 -18.27
C ARG A 587 5.93 -3.68 -18.72
N GLU A 588 5.93 -3.32 -20.01
CA GLU A 588 6.85 -2.33 -20.56
C GLU A 588 6.55 -0.94 -20.01
N VAL A 589 5.28 -0.51 -20.09
CA VAL A 589 4.82 0.77 -19.53
C VAL A 589 5.07 0.83 -18.02
N TYR A 590 4.79 -0.27 -17.30
CA TYR A 590 5.04 -0.36 -15.86
C TYR A 590 6.51 -0.12 -15.49
N ILE A 591 7.44 -0.83 -16.14
CA ILE A 591 8.87 -0.72 -15.83
C ILE A 591 9.40 0.66 -16.19
N GLU A 592 9.02 1.17 -17.36
CA GLU A 592 9.50 2.47 -17.82
C GLU A 592 8.96 3.62 -16.96
N GLY A 593 7.69 3.56 -16.56
CA GLY A 593 7.10 4.54 -15.62
C GLY A 593 7.82 4.55 -14.26
N LEU A 594 8.15 3.37 -13.72
CA LEU A 594 8.93 3.28 -12.47
C LEU A 594 10.37 3.75 -12.64
N ARG A 595 11.01 3.47 -13.78
CA ARG A 595 12.35 3.96 -14.09
C ARG A 595 12.38 5.49 -14.11
N ARG A 596 11.43 6.14 -14.80
CA ARG A 596 11.33 7.61 -14.84
C ARG A 596 11.11 8.21 -13.46
N ARG A 597 10.24 7.59 -12.66
CA ARG A 597 9.99 8.00 -11.26
C ARG A 597 11.25 7.93 -10.40
N ALA A 598 12.04 6.86 -10.52
CA ALA A 598 13.28 6.71 -9.78
C ALA A 598 14.33 7.76 -10.18
N VAL A 599 14.43 8.08 -11.48
CA VAL A 599 15.33 9.15 -11.97
C VAL A 599 14.93 10.51 -11.42
N GLU A 600 13.63 10.83 -11.40
CA GLU A 600 13.14 12.09 -10.85
C GLU A 600 13.37 12.21 -9.33
N ALA A 601 13.16 11.12 -8.59
CA ALA A 601 13.46 11.07 -7.16
C ALA A 601 14.95 11.25 -6.88
N GLY A 602 15.82 10.62 -7.69
CA GLY A 602 17.28 10.79 -7.59
C GLY A 602 17.73 12.23 -7.86
N ARG A 603 17.15 12.92 -8.84
CA ARG A 603 17.44 14.34 -9.11
C ARG A 603 17.03 15.24 -7.94
N LYS A 604 15.85 15.03 -7.37
CA LYS A 604 15.37 15.80 -6.20
C LYS A 604 16.24 15.59 -4.95
N MET A 605 16.87 14.42 -4.79
CA MET A 605 17.85 14.20 -3.71
C MET A 605 19.16 14.95 -3.95
N CYS A 606 19.64 15.03 -5.20
CA CYS A 606 20.84 15.80 -5.56
C CYS A 606 20.63 17.33 -5.53
N GLU A 607 19.41 17.82 -5.71
CA GLU A 607 19.11 19.27 -5.61
C GLU A 607 18.95 19.73 -4.15
N ASN A 608 18.57 18.85 -3.24
CA ASN A 608 18.38 19.17 -1.81
C ASN A 608 19.64 18.97 -0.95
N HIS A 609 20.70 18.39 -1.49
CA HIS A 609 22.01 18.32 -0.87
C HIS A 609 23.01 18.93 -1.84
N ASP A 610 23.66 20.03 -1.46
CA ASP A 610 24.83 20.54 -2.17
C ASP A 610 25.82 19.37 -2.35
N CYS A 611 25.85 18.82 -3.56
CA CYS A 611 26.82 17.80 -3.94
C CYS A 611 28.20 18.47 -3.94
N VAL A 612 28.88 18.39 -2.80
CA VAL A 612 30.34 18.51 -2.75
C VAL A 612 30.87 17.34 -3.55
N VAL A 613 31.25 17.65 -4.79
CA VAL A 613 32.08 16.78 -5.62
C VAL A 613 33.40 16.59 -4.89
N ALA A 614 33.73 15.34 -4.57
CA ALA A 614 35.08 14.88 -4.28
C ALA A 614 35.38 13.68 -5.18
#